data_AF-A0A2P9C0I7-F1
#
_entry.id   AF-A0A2P9C0I7-F1
#
_cell.length_a   1.000
_cell.length_b   1.000
_cell.length_c   1.000
_cell.angle_alpha   90.00
_cell.angle_beta   90.00
_cell.angle_gamma   90.00
#
_symmetry.space_group_name_H-M   'P 1'
#
loop_
_entity.id
_entity.type
_entity.pdbx_description
1 polymer ?
#
loop_
_entity_poly.entity_id
_entity_poly.type
_entity_poly.pdbx_seq_one_letter_code
_entity_poly.pdbx_strand_id
1 'polypeptide(L)'
;MRIIKCLNEIFRPVLSHLDINNIHRNKKKNILYFIDVSKFHVYEQLLLEESLFRICNNTTEGLNNIGFVIVNNTCEEVNELKSNECSFNNNKKCVVLGISNKINDHIKDINYIKENNISLIKRFTGGGTIYINQNSLLVSLILPHKFEKKKKIYPSNITEWSYNYFYNTKEQINDNRTIKNEQNNVKKNHILFNQYFNYYENDYVYKSYDENNENIILKKVGGNAQSFARNYFLHHTSYIWTCNYNEMNHILLNPYKQPIYRNKRKHQHFLQSIKLCLHKDIYTPNIFIQKLIKHIKYIINYKNSNDQYDYWFLNKIIFKNINDHITINSEHFDDIYLSDINLLQNIFNYYNNSNIFNNMRSTYFLDHEGKKVSDTYYDIPTFFIK
;
A
#
# COMPACT_ATOMS: atom_id res chain seq x y z
N MET A 1 8.81 8.94 22.17
CA MET A 1 9.38 8.87 20.80
C MET A 1 10.77 8.27 20.88
N ARG A 2 11.04 7.21 20.11
CA ARG A 2 12.38 6.57 20.05
C ARG A 2 13.07 6.97 18.75
N ILE A 3 14.38 7.11 18.75
CA ILE A 3 15.16 7.38 17.53
C ILE A 3 15.64 6.04 16.98
N ILE A 4 15.37 5.75 15.71
CA ILE A 4 15.97 4.60 15.03
C ILE A 4 17.34 5.02 14.50
N LYS A 5 18.40 4.33 14.93
CA LYS A 5 19.77 4.63 14.49
C LYS A 5 20.29 3.65 13.44
N CYS A 6 19.77 2.43 13.36
CA CYS A 6 20.27 1.42 12.43
C CYS A 6 19.20 0.44 11.92
N LEU A 7 19.50 -0.23 10.80
CA LEU A 7 18.63 -1.24 10.16
C LEU A 7 18.16 -2.33 11.14
N ASN A 8 19.06 -2.78 12.02
CA ASN A 8 18.78 -3.86 12.97
C ASN A 8 17.64 -3.51 13.94
N GLU A 9 17.42 -2.23 14.23
CA GLU A 9 16.32 -1.82 15.12
C GLU A 9 14.93 -1.95 14.46
N ILE A 10 14.85 -1.93 13.12
CA ILE A 10 13.63 -2.24 12.36
C ILE A 10 13.44 -3.74 12.19
N PHE A 11 14.52 -4.44 11.79
CA PHE A 11 14.42 -5.85 11.36
C PHE A 11 14.65 -6.87 12.48
N ARG A 12 15.17 -6.43 13.63
CA ARG A 12 15.37 -7.21 14.85
C ARG A 12 15.03 -6.36 16.08
N PRO A 13 13.78 -5.86 16.20
CA PRO A 13 13.37 -5.11 17.37
C PRO A 13 13.52 -6.03 18.60
N VAL A 14 14.33 -5.57 19.55
CA VAL A 14 14.93 -6.31 20.67
C VAL A 14 13.99 -7.29 21.39
N LEU A 15 14.49 -8.50 21.69
CA LEU A 15 14.01 -9.37 22.77
C LEU A 15 14.43 -8.74 24.11
N SER A 16 13.53 -8.03 24.78
CA SER A 16 13.72 -7.76 26.20
C SER A 16 13.24 -8.97 27.01
N HIS A 17 14.21 -9.65 27.66
CA HIS A 17 14.07 -10.78 28.58
C HIS A 17 13.51 -12.07 27.95
N LEU A 18 14.38 -12.81 27.23
CA LEU A 18 14.21 -14.25 27.09
C LEU A 18 14.57 -14.91 28.42
N ASP A 19 13.59 -15.37 29.17
CA ASP A 19 13.84 -16.36 30.21
C ASP A 19 14.11 -17.71 29.52
N ILE A 20 15.40 -18.06 29.39
CA ILE A 20 15.88 -19.28 28.72
C ILE A 20 15.31 -20.53 29.43
N ASN A 21 15.00 -20.42 30.72
CA ASN A 21 14.46 -21.51 31.52
C ASN A 21 12.95 -21.70 31.36
N ASN A 22 12.25 -20.79 30.65
CA ASN A 22 10.79 -20.82 30.50
C ASN A 22 10.32 -20.33 29.13
N ILE A 23 10.84 -20.95 28.06
CA ILE A 23 10.54 -20.60 26.66
C ILE A 23 9.02 -20.56 26.37
N HIS A 24 8.22 -21.40 27.03
CA HIS A 24 6.75 -21.44 26.88
C HIS A 24 6.02 -20.21 27.44
N ARG A 25 6.66 -19.39 28.29
CA ARG A 25 6.07 -18.15 28.85
C ARG A 25 6.45 -16.87 28.10
N ASN A 26 7.47 -16.92 27.24
CA ASN A 26 7.93 -15.73 26.52
C ASN A 26 7.00 -15.45 25.33
N LYS A 27 6.08 -14.49 25.49
CA LYS A 27 5.24 -14.01 24.38
C LYS A 27 6.13 -13.47 23.26
N LYS A 28 5.93 -13.97 22.04
CA LYS A 28 6.63 -13.47 20.86
C LYS A 28 6.12 -12.06 20.56
N LYS A 29 7.05 -11.10 20.49
CA LYS A 29 6.74 -9.67 20.24
C LYS A 29 6.90 -9.39 18.76
N ASN A 30 5.78 -9.23 18.08
CA ASN A 30 5.70 -8.93 16.66
C ASN A 30 5.39 -7.46 16.46
N ILE A 31 5.85 -6.87 15.35
CA ILE A 31 5.65 -5.45 15.08
C ILE A 31 5.06 -5.25 13.70
N LEU A 32 4.00 -4.44 13.61
CA LEU A 32 3.46 -3.91 12.38
C LEU A 32 3.84 -2.43 12.31
N TYR A 33 4.74 -2.07 11.40
CA TYR A 33 5.13 -0.69 11.16
C TYR A 33 4.19 0.00 10.19
N PHE A 34 3.72 1.19 10.53
CA PHE A 34 3.02 2.09 9.64
C PHE A 34 3.99 3.15 9.12
N ILE A 35 4.07 3.30 7.79
CA ILE A 35 4.95 4.25 7.11
C ILE A 35 4.12 5.08 6.14
N ASP A 36 4.17 6.41 6.31
CA ASP A 36 3.60 7.36 5.37
C ASP A 36 4.71 7.91 4.47
N VAL A 37 4.56 7.71 3.17
CA VAL A 37 5.50 8.18 2.13
C VAL A 37 4.80 9.10 1.12
N SER A 38 3.76 9.82 1.51
CA SER A 38 2.96 10.66 0.60
C SER A 38 3.74 11.75 -0.15
N LYS A 39 4.94 12.14 0.31
CA LYS A 39 5.81 13.05 -0.45
C LYS A 39 6.58 12.34 -1.58
N PHE A 40 6.69 11.01 -1.57
CA PHE A 40 7.55 10.24 -2.47
C PHE A 40 6.96 10.16 -3.86
N HIS A 41 7.84 10.10 -4.86
CA HIS A 41 7.44 9.61 -6.16
C HIS A 41 7.05 8.12 -6.04
N VAL A 42 6.09 7.65 -6.85
CA VAL A 42 5.64 6.24 -6.83
C VAL A 42 6.81 5.27 -7.06
N TYR A 43 7.81 5.70 -7.84
CA TYR A 43 9.04 4.95 -8.04
C TYR A 43 9.80 4.66 -6.73
N GLU A 44 10.02 5.69 -5.91
CA GLU A 44 10.72 5.55 -4.63
C GLU A 44 9.95 4.66 -3.66
N GLN A 45 8.62 4.79 -3.63
CA GLN A 45 7.78 3.88 -2.86
C GLN A 45 7.99 2.42 -3.29
N LEU A 46 7.98 2.13 -4.60
CA LEU A 46 8.16 0.77 -5.10
C LEU A 46 9.55 0.21 -4.78
N LEU A 47 10.60 1.04 -4.82
CA LEU A 47 11.94 0.64 -4.38
C LEU A 47 12.01 0.34 -2.89
N LEU A 48 11.35 1.14 -2.06
CA LEU A 48 11.24 0.90 -0.63
C LEU A 48 10.45 -0.40 -0.34
N GLU A 49 9.31 -0.59 -1.00
CA GLU A 49 8.48 -1.79 -0.89
C GLU A 49 9.28 -3.06 -1.23
N GLU A 50 9.97 -3.06 -2.36
CA GLU A 50 10.78 -4.20 -2.78
C GLU A 50 11.92 -4.46 -1.79
N SER A 51 12.62 -3.41 -1.34
CA SER A 51 13.71 -3.53 -0.36
C SER A 51 13.20 -4.16 0.95
N LEU A 52 12.13 -3.63 1.52
CA LEU A 52 11.54 -4.14 2.77
C LEU A 52 11.07 -5.58 2.61
N PHE A 53 10.37 -5.90 1.51
CA PHE A 53 9.87 -7.25 1.22
C PHE A 53 10.99 -8.27 1.10
N ARG A 54 12.06 -7.95 0.36
CA ARG A 54 13.21 -8.85 0.13
C ARG A 54 14.04 -9.05 1.38
N ILE A 55 14.30 -7.98 2.13
CA ILE A 55 15.04 -8.04 3.40
C ILE A 55 14.28 -8.89 4.41
N CYS A 56 12.99 -8.60 4.66
CA CYS A 56 12.18 -9.33 5.63
C CYS A 56 12.11 -10.83 5.38
N ASN A 57 11.98 -11.22 4.11
CA ASN A 57 11.93 -12.63 3.74
C ASN A 57 13.21 -13.39 4.12
N ASN A 58 14.36 -12.71 4.16
CA ASN A 58 15.67 -13.29 4.44
C ASN A 58 16.13 -13.11 5.90
N THR A 59 15.70 -12.06 6.61
CA THR A 59 16.22 -11.73 7.96
C THR A 59 15.39 -12.30 9.11
N THR A 60 14.16 -12.74 8.87
CA THR A 60 13.27 -13.22 9.93
C THR A 60 13.45 -14.72 10.20
N GLU A 61 14.46 -15.05 11.00
CA GLU A 61 14.75 -16.41 11.50
C GLU A 61 13.79 -16.88 12.61
N GLY A 62 12.51 -16.50 12.52
CA GLY A 62 11.47 -16.98 13.42
C GLY A 62 11.46 -16.40 14.85
N LEU A 63 12.45 -15.58 15.25
CA LEU A 63 12.50 -14.94 16.58
C LEU A 63 11.34 -13.94 16.80
N ASN A 64 11.19 -12.95 15.91
CA ASN A 64 10.08 -11.97 15.90
C ASN A 64 9.54 -11.82 14.46
N ASN A 65 8.24 -11.58 14.30
CA ASN A 65 7.65 -11.28 13.00
C ASN A 65 7.50 -9.77 12.83
N ILE A 66 7.76 -9.27 11.62
CA ILE A 66 7.63 -7.85 11.29
C ILE A 66 6.69 -7.71 10.11
N GLY A 67 5.84 -6.71 10.11
CA GLY A 67 5.02 -6.33 8.97
C GLY A 67 5.13 -4.84 8.69
N PHE A 68 4.74 -4.43 7.49
CA PHE A 68 4.66 -3.04 7.09
C PHE A 68 3.30 -2.74 6.45
N VAL A 69 2.72 -1.60 6.84
CA VAL A 69 1.66 -0.91 6.12
C VAL A 69 2.25 0.39 5.59
N ILE A 70 2.30 0.54 4.28
CA ILE A 70 2.86 1.72 3.61
C ILE A 70 1.74 2.43 2.90
N VAL A 71 1.64 3.75 3.07
CA VAL A 71 0.67 4.59 2.38
C VAL A 71 1.37 5.67 1.57
N ASN A 72 0.86 5.95 0.39
CA ASN A 72 1.27 7.09 -0.43
C ASN A 72 0.04 7.78 -1.00
N ASN A 73 -0.29 8.94 -0.43
CA ASN A 73 -1.28 9.83 -0.99
C ASN A 73 -0.65 10.64 -2.13
N THR A 74 -0.95 10.25 -3.38
CA THR A 74 -0.50 11.02 -4.54
C THR A 74 -1.44 12.18 -4.88
N CYS A 75 -2.63 12.25 -4.27
CA CYS A 75 -3.65 13.21 -4.66
C CYS A 75 -3.23 14.65 -4.35
N GLU A 76 -3.40 15.55 -5.31
CA GLU A 76 -3.34 16.99 -5.00
C GLU A 76 -4.57 17.37 -4.18
N GLU A 77 -4.34 17.81 -2.94
CA GLU A 77 -5.35 18.56 -2.20
C GLU A 77 -5.32 19.99 -2.74
N VAL A 78 -6.45 20.44 -3.31
CA VAL A 78 -6.62 21.84 -3.73
C VAL A 78 -6.56 22.70 -2.48
N ASN A 79 -5.37 23.16 -2.11
CA ASN A 79 -5.20 24.16 -1.08
C ASN A 79 -5.46 25.51 -1.74
N GLU A 80 -6.67 26.06 -1.55
CA GLU A 80 -7.04 27.42 -1.98
C GLU A 80 -6.20 28.54 -1.31
N LEU A 81 -5.22 28.22 -0.46
CA LEU A 81 -4.54 29.19 0.41
C LEU A 81 -3.00 29.17 0.39
N LYS A 82 -2.34 28.54 -0.59
CA LYS A 82 -0.88 28.66 -0.74
C LYS A 82 -0.44 28.90 -2.18
N SER A 83 -0.85 30.03 -2.73
CA SER A 83 0.00 30.74 -3.70
C SER A 83 1.20 31.31 -2.94
N ASN A 84 2.43 30.95 -3.34
CA ASN A 84 3.70 31.62 -3.02
C ASN A 84 4.74 30.87 -2.16
N GLU A 85 4.82 29.54 -2.19
CA GLU A 85 6.07 28.85 -1.80
C GLU A 85 6.48 27.81 -2.85
N CYS A 86 7.54 28.16 -3.59
CA CYS A 86 8.35 27.36 -4.52
C CYS A 86 7.65 26.20 -5.24
N SER A 87 7.22 26.48 -6.47
CA SER A 87 6.88 25.51 -7.51
C SER A 87 8.09 24.63 -7.86
N PHE A 88 8.38 23.62 -7.03
CA PHE A 88 9.03 22.43 -7.53
C PHE A 88 8.07 21.81 -8.54
N ASN A 89 8.42 21.95 -9.82
CA ASN A 89 7.71 21.40 -10.97
C ASN A 89 7.86 19.86 -10.98
N ASN A 90 7.41 19.22 -9.90
CA ASN A 90 7.59 17.80 -9.64
C ASN A 90 6.52 17.03 -10.39
N ASN A 91 6.77 16.75 -11.66
CA ASN A 91 5.89 15.89 -12.43
C ASN A 91 5.83 14.50 -11.78
N LYS A 92 4.76 14.22 -11.03
CA LYS A 92 4.52 12.93 -10.37
C LYS A 92 3.79 11.93 -11.28
N LYS A 93 3.56 12.28 -12.54
CA LYS A 93 2.87 11.44 -13.51
C LYS A 93 3.73 10.24 -13.85
N CYS A 94 3.16 9.04 -13.72
CA CYS A 94 3.85 7.83 -14.11
C CYS A 94 2.90 6.76 -14.64
N VAL A 95 3.44 5.93 -15.53
CA VAL A 95 2.85 4.66 -15.95
C VAL A 95 3.63 3.55 -15.26
N VAL A 96 2.93 2.73 -14.49
CA VAL A 96 3.52 1.58 -13.78
C VAL A 96 3.09 0.30 -14.46
N LEU A 97 4.02 -0.34 -15.17
CA LEU A 97 3.86 -1.61 -15.84
C LEU A 97 4.13 -2.77 -14.87
N GLY A 98 3.32 -3.83 -14.95
CA GLY A 98 3.61 -5.08 -14.25
C GLY A 98 4.89 -5.73 -14.79
N ILE A 99 5.53 -6.58 -13.99
CA ILE A 99 6.86 -7.15 -14.29
C ILE A 99 6.96 -7.80 -15.68
N SER A 100 5.88 -8.41 -16.17
CA SER A 100 5.81 -9.09 -17.47
C SER A 100 5.32 -8.22 -18.64
N ASN A 101 4.84 -7.00 -18.39
CA ASN A 101 4.15 -6.18 -19.38
C ASN A 101 5.16 -5.41 -20.24
N LYS A 102 4.90 -5.28 -21.54
CA LYS A 102 5.74 -4.50 -22.48
C LYS A 102 5.08 -3.18 -22.83
N ILE A 103 5.87 -2.18 -23.23
CA ILE A 103 5.34 -0.86 -23.61
C ILE A 103 4.34 -0.98 -24.75
N ASN A 104 4.70 -1.67 -25.83
CA ASN A 104 3.89 -1.75 -27.05
C ASN A 104 2.51 -2.38 -26.86
N ASP A 105 2.32 -3.20 -25.82
CA ASP A 105 1.05 -3.87 -25.54
C ASP A 105 0.11 -3.03 -24.65
N HIS A 106 0.63 -1.97 -24.03
CA HIS A 106 -0.07 -1.24 -22.96
C HIS A 106 -0.11 0.28 -23.16
N ILE A 107 0.83 0.84 -23.91
CA ILE A 107 0.95 2.27 -24.15
C ILE A 107 0.42 2.59 -25.54
N LYS A 108 -0.48 3.57 -25.62
CA LYS A 108 -1.13 3.97 -26.86
C LYS A 108 -0.34 5.05 -27.60
N ASP A 109 0.11 6.08 -26.88
CA ASP A 109 0.84 7.21 -27.44
C ASP A 109 2.11 7.48 -26.64
N ILE A 110 3.24 7.02 -27.16
CA ILE A 110 4.55 7.19 -26.54
C ILE A 110 5.07 8.64 -26.68
N ASN A 111 4.64 9.36 -27.71
CA ASN A 111 5.03 10.76 -27.91
C ASN A 111 4.35 11.63 -26.85
N TYR A 112 3.08 11.38 -26.57
CA TYR A 112 2.37 12.03 -25.48
C TYR A 112 3.07 11.82 -24.13
N ILE A 113 3.56 10.60 -23.84
CA ILE A 113 4.33 10.30 -22.63
C ILE A 113 5.60 11.15 -22.55
N LYS A 114 6.34 11.25 -23.66
CA LYS A 114 7.57 12.04 -23.75
C LYS A 114 7.31 13.53 -23.57
N GLU A 115 6.34 14.08 -24.29
CA GLU A 115 5.98 15.51 -24.26
C GLU A 115 5.46 15.95 -22.89
N ASN A 116 4.80 15.04 -22.16
CA ASN A 116 4.25 15.31 -20.84
C ASN A 116 5.15 14.82 -19.69
N ASN A 117 6.42 14.48 -19.98
CA ASN A 117 7.43 14.03 -19.01
C ASN A 117 6.96 12.88 -18.09
N ILE A 118 6.13 11.97 -18.60
CA ILE A 118 5.53 10.90 -17.80
C ILE A 118 6.54 9.77 -17.61
N SER A 119 6.86 9.44 -16.35
CA SER A 119 7.83 8.39 -16.04
C SER A 119 7.27 6.99 -16.35
N LEU A 120 8.11 6.13 -16.94
CA LEU A 120 7.77 4.73 -17.20
C LEU A 120 8.46 3.82 -16.19
N ILE A 121 7.67 3.10 -15.39
CA ILE A 121 8.19 2.27 -14.30
C ILE A 121 7.82 0.81 -14.57
N LYS A 122 8.80 -0.10 -14.50
CA LYS A 122 8.54 -1.53 -14.29
C LYS A 122 8.51 -1.79 -12.79
N ARG A 123 7.43 -2.37 -12.27
CA ARG A 123 7.36 -2.82 -10.86
C ARG A 123 7.71 -4.29 -10.71
N PHE A 124 8.15 -4.67 -9.52
CA PHE A 124 8.51 -6.05 -9.15
C PHE A 124 7.33 -7.03 -8.99
N THR A 125 6.08 -6.54 -9.00
CA THR A 125 4.87 -7.36 -8.92
C THR A 125 4.24 -7.60 -10.30
N GLY A 126 3.47 -8.69 -10.42
CA GLY A 126 2.68 -8.98 -11.62
C GLY A 126 1.44 -8.09 -11.76
N GLY A 127 0.63 -8.35 -12.79
CA GLY A 127 -0.68 -7.71 -12.98
C GLY A 127 -0.70 -6.63 -14.07
N GLY A 128 -1.79 -5.86 -14.13
CA GLY A 128 -2.05 -4.87 -15.18
C GLY A 128 -1.15 -3.64 -15.11
N THR A 129 -1.24 -2.80 -16.14
CA THR A 129 -0.58 -1.48 -16.19
C THR A 129 -1.53 -0.42 -15.63
N ILE A 130 -1.00 0.48 -14.80
CA ILE A 130 -1.76 1.60 -14.22
C ILE A 130 -1.12 2.93 -14.63
N TYR A 131 -1.94 3.95 -14.73
CA TYR A 131 -1.53 5.34 -14.90
C TYR A 131 -1.87 6.11 -13.63
N ILE A 132 -0.90 6.82 -13.07
CA ILE A 132 -1.06 7.63 -11.87
C ILE A 132 -0.74 9.07 -12.25
N ASN A 133 -1.69 9.96 -11.98
CA ASN A 133 -1.54 11.40 -12.12
C ASN A 133 -2.28 12.08 -10.97
N GLN A 134 -1.61 12.15 -9.83
CA GLN A 134 -2.08 12.87 -8.65
C GLN A 134 -3.55 12.59 -8.28
N ASN A 135 -3.95 11.33 -8.44
CA ASN A 135 -5.35 10.92 -8.41
C ASN A 135 -5.53 9.60 -7.67
N SER A 136 -4.48 9.10 -7.01
CA SER A 136 -4.45 7.76 -6.47
C SER A 136 -4.00 7.76 -5.01
N LEU A 137 -4.63 6.91 -4.21
CA LEU A 137 -4.14 6.54 -2.89
C LEU A 137 -3.57 5.13 -2.98
N LEU A 138 -2.29 4.99 -2.68
CA LEU A 138 -1.59 3.70 -2.71
C LEU A 138 -1.48 3.15 -1.29
N VAL A 139 -1.81 1.89 -1.10
CA VAL A 139 -1.71 1.19 0.19
C VAL A 139 -1.04 -0.16 -0.03
N SER A 140 0.00 -0.45 0.75
CA SER A 140 0.78 -1.69 0.62
C SER A 140 0.86 -2.41 1.95
N LEU A 141 0.56 -3.70 1.92
CA LEU A 141 0.67 -4.63 3.04
C LEU A 141 1.84 -5.58 2.75
N ILE A 142 2.91 -5.48 3.55
CA ILE A 142 4.05 -6.41 3.52
C ILE A 142 3.99 -7.22 4.81
N LEU A 143 3.55 -8.46 4.73
CA LEU A 143 3.21 -9.23 5.92
C LEU A 143 3.84 -10.62 5.87
N PRO A 144 4.27 -11.16 7.02
CA PRO A 144 4.70 -12.54 7.11
C PRO A 144 3.50 -13.45 6.94
N HIS A 145 3.69 -14.65 6.36
CA HIS A 145 2.63 -15.66 6.27
C HIS A 145 2.02 -15.99 7.64
N LYS A 146 2.81 -15.87 8.72
CA LYS A 146 2.37 -16.08 10.11
C LYS A 146 1.43 -15.00 10.64
N PHE A 147 1.24 -13.89 9.92
CA PHE A 147 0.27 -12.85 10.30
C PHE A 147 -1.15 -13.41 10.27
N GLU A 148 -1.52 -14.21 9.27
CA GLU A 148 -2.77 -14.97 9.23
C GLU A 148 -2.48 -16.44 9.58
N LYS A 149 -3.02 -16.91 10.70
CA LYS A 149 -2.79 -18.28 11.18
C LYS A 149 -3.90 -19.25 10.78
N LYS A 150 -5.12 -18.75 10.59
CA LYS A 150 -6.30 -19.60 10.35
C LYS A 150 -6.42 -20.00 8.88
N LYS A 151 -6.02 -19.11 7.97
CA LYS A 151 -6.13 -19.31 6.51
C LYS A 151 -4.77 -19.08 5.86
N LYS A 152 -4.28 -20.06 5.10
CA LYS A 152 -3.06 -19.85 4.33
C LYS A 152 -3.34 -18.89 3.17
N ILE A 153 -2.51 -17.86 3.04
CA ILE A 153 -2.66 -16.83 2.02
C ILE A 153 -1.99 -17.27 0.73
N TYR A 154 -2.71 -17.14 -0.37
CA TYR A 154 -2.31 -17.51 -1.72
C TYR A 154 -2.70 -16.43 -2.72
N PRO A 155 -2.11 -16.41 -3.92
CA PRO A 155 -2.46 -15.45 -4.96
C PRO A 155 -3.96 -15.40 -5.30
N SER A 156 -4.68 -16.51 -5.15
CA SER A 156 -6.10 -16.63 -5.45
C SER A 156 -7.04 -16.11 -4.36
N ASN A 157 -6.56 -15.96 -3.12
CA ASN A 157 -7.42 -15.61 -1.98
C ASN A 157 -6.99 -14.35 -1.23
N ILE A 158 -5.83 -13.77 -1.55
CA ILE A 158 -5.32 -12.62 -0.79
C ILE A 158 -6.23 -11.40 -0.90
N THR A 159 -6.89 -11.20 -2.05
CA THR A 159 -7.76 -10.03 -2.27
C THR A 159 -9.05 -10.15 -1.46
N GLU A 160 -9.65 -11.34 -1.43
CA GLU A 160 -10.77 -11.65 -0.54
C GLU A 160 -10.34 -11.47 0.92
N TRP A 161 -9.18 -12.04 1.29
CA TRP A 161 -8.68 -11.95 2.65
C TRP A 161 -8.40 -10.50 3.07
N SER A 162 -7.72 -9.71 2.24
CA SER A 162 -7.42 -8.31 2.55
C SER A 162 -8.71 -7.49 2.62
N TYR A 163 -9.68 -7.74 1.74
CA TYR A 163 -11.02 -7.16 1.84
C TYR A 163 -11.68 -7.48 3.19
N ASN A 164 -11.82 -8.76 3.54
CA ASN A 164 -12.50 -9.18 4.78
C ASN A 164 -11.75 -8.78 6.05
N TYR A 165 -10.42 -8.76 6.00
CA TYR A 165 -9.58 -8.53 7.17
C TYR A 165 -9.27 -7.04 7.41
N PHE A 166 -9.00 -6.26 6.37
CA PHE A 166 -8.57 -4.85 6.51
C PHE A 166 -9.62 -3.82 6.12
N TYR A 167 -10.69 -4.20 5.41
CA TYR A 167 -11.60 -3.21 4.81
C TYR A 167 -13.09 -3.45 5.08
N ASN A 168 -13.52 -4.70 5.29
CA ASN A 168 -14.92 -5.05 5.56
C ASN A 168 -15.16 -5.20 7.07
N THR A 169 -15.76 -4.17 7.67
CA THR A 169 -16.04 -4.16 9.11
C THR A 169 -17.24 -5.03 9.51
N LYS A 170 -18.13 -5.40 8.57
CA LYS A 170 -19.39 -6.08 8.90
C LYS A 170 -19.18 -7.49 9.45
N GLU A 171 -18.20 -8.23 8.91
CA GLU A 171 -17.88 -9.58 9.41
C GLU A 171 -17.17 -9.54 10.77
N GLN A 172 -16.43 -8.47 11.06
CA GLN A 172 -15.74 -8.29 12.35
C GLN A 172 -16.69 -7.80 13.46
N ILE A 173 -17.66 -6.95 13.11
CA ILE A 173 -18.66 -6.41 14.05
C ILE A 173 -19.66 -7.48 14.52
N ASN A 174 -19.92 -8.52 13.71
CA ASN A 174 -20.87 -9.59 14.03
C ASN A 174 -20.29 -10.71 14.92
N ASP A 175 -19.03 -10.65 15.36
CA ASP A 175 -18.52 -11.58 16.37
C ASP A 175 -19.08 -11.18 17.75
N ASN A 176 -20.05 -11.97 18.23
CA ASN A 176 -20.88 -11.73 19.42
C ASN A 176 -20.12 -11.44 20.73
N ARG A 177 -18.80 -11.71 20.77
CA ARG A 177 -17.93 -11.41 21.92
C ARG A 177 -17.70 -9.91 22.14
N THR A 178 -17.87 -9.09 21.10
CA THR A 178 -17.63 -7.64 21.13
C THR A 178 -18.89 -6.82 21.49
N ILE A 179 -20.02 -7.50 21.71
CA ILE A 179 -21.33 -6.85 21.86
C ILE A 179 -21.50 -6.17 23.22
N LYS A 180 -20.78 -6.59 24.27
CA LYS A 180 -21.19 -6.24 25.64
C LYS A 180 -20.77 -4.86 26.18
N ASN A 181 -19.70 -4.19 25.73
CA ASN A 181 -19.11 -3.14 26.58
C ASN A 181 -18.78 -1.76 25.96
N GLU A 182 -19.22 -1.38 24.76
CA GLU A 182 -18.96 -0.01 24.27
C GLU A 182 -20.19 0.67 23.68
N GLN A 183 -20.49 1.85 24.25
CA GLN A 183 -21.53 2.79 23.87
C GLN A 183 -21.55 3.02 22.35
N ASN A 184 -22.76 3.11 21.79
CA ASN A 184 -23.09 3.08 20.35
C ASN A 184 -22.39 4.10 19.43
N ASN A 185 -21.58 5.04 19.96
CA ASN A 185 -20.89 6.07 19.17
C ASN A 185 -19.45 5.70 18.76
N VAL A 186 -18.71 4.89 19.53
CA VAL A 186 -17.31 4.51 19.20
C VAL A 186 -17.26 3.52 18.02
N LYS A 187 -18.30 2.67 17.89
CA LYS A 187 -18.40 1.60 16.89
C LYS A 187 -18.45 2.08 15.43
N LYS A 188 -18.81 3.35 15.17
CA LYS A 188 -18.86 3.91 13.79
C LYS A 188 -17.55 4.55 13.32
N ASN A 189 -16.61 4.84 14.23
CA ASN A 189 -15.46 5.68 13.89
C ASN A 189 -14.43 5.01 12.97
N HIS A 190 -14.35 3.68 12.93
CA HIS A 190 -13.39 2.92 12.13
C HIS A 190 -13.95 2.40 10.79
N ILE A 191 -15.22 2.64 10.48
CA ILE A 191 -15.82 2.21 9.20
C ILE A 191 -15.23 3.04 8.06
N LEU A 192 -14.57 2.36 7.12
CA LEU A 192 -13.94 2.96 5.95
C LEU A 192 -14.90 3.10 4.76
N PHE A 193 -15.74 2.09 4.56
CA PHE A 193 -16.52 1.94 3.35
C PHE A 193 -18.02 1.77 3.62
N ASN A 194 -18.83 2.20 2.65
CA ASN A 194 -20.27 1.98 2.61
C ASN A 194 -20.60 0.63 1.94
N GLN A 195 -21.89 0.31 1.77
CA GLN A 195 -22.32 -0.99 1.22
C GLN A 195 -21.93 -1.27 -0.24
N TYR A 196 -21.52 -0.25 -1.01
CA TYR A 196 -21.17 -0.41 -2.41
C TYR A 196 -19.73 -0.90 -2.60
N PHE A 197 -18.87 -0.82 -1.58
CA PHE A 197 -17.52 -1.36 -1.64
C PHE A 197 -17.56 -2.88 -1.58
N ASN A 198 -16.90 -3.52 -2.53
CA ASN A 198 -16.75 -4.97 -2.56
C ASN A 198 -15.41 -5.37 -3.19
N TYR A 199 -15.10 -6.65 -3.18
CA TYR A 199 -14.06 -7.21 -4.02
C TYR A 199 -14.68 -8.08 -5.12
N TYR A 200 -13.98 -8.19 -6.25
CA TYR A 200 -14.33 -9.13 -7.30
C TYR A 200 -13.04 -9.58 -8.01
N GLU A 201 -12.82 -10.90 -8.04
CA GLU A 201 -11.55 -11.48 -8.48
C GLU A 201 -10.36 -10.86 -7.72
N ASN A 202 -9.45 -10.18 -8.43
CA ASN A 202 -8.25 -9.54 -7.88
C ASN A 202 -8.39 -8.03 -7.71
N ASP A 203 -9.60 -7.47 -7.85
CA ASP A 203 -9.83 -6.04 -7.81
C ASP A 203 -10.82 -5.64 -6.71
N TYR A 204 -10.72 -4.39 -6.25
CA TYR A 204 -11.78 -3.76 -5.49
C TYR A 204 -12.73 -3.03 -6.42
N VAL A 205 -14.03 -3.18 -6.14
CA VAL A 205 -15.10 -2.74 -7.02
C VAL A 205 -16.16 -1.95 -6.27
N TYR A 206 -16.72 -0.97 -6.96
CA TYR A 206 -18.05 -0.46 -6.69
C TYR A 206 -19.05 -1.46 -7.26
N LYS A 207 -19.88 -2.04 -6.39
CA LYS A 207 -20.96 -2.98 -6.71
C LYS A 207 -22.30 -2.32 -6.41
N SER A 208 -23.09 -2.08 -7.45
CA SER A 208 -24.49 -1.65 -7.34
C SER A 208 -25.41 -2.60 -8.08
N TYR A 209 -26.70 -2.52 -7.75
CA TYR A 209 -27.76 -3.23 -8.46
C TYR A 209 -28.58 -2.20 -9.23
N ASP A 210 -28.79 -2.44 -10.52
CA ASP A 210 -29.71 -1.66 -11.36
C ASP A 210 -31.06 -2.37 -11.34
N GLU A 211 -32.00 -1.83 -10.57
CA GLU A 211 -33.34 -2.40 -10.43
C GLU A 211 -34.11 -2.42 -11.75
N ASN A 212 -33.89 -1.44 -12.63
CA ASN A 212 -34.62 -1.33 -13.89
C ASN A 212 -34.22 -2.42 -14.90
N ASN A 213 -32.96 -2.84 -14.85
CA ASN A 213 -32.39 -3.81 -15.79
C ASN A 213 -32.05 -5.15 -15.12
N GLU A 214 -32.46 -5.33 -13.86
CA GLU A 214 -32.19 -6.50 -13.02
C GLU A 214 -30.75 -7.00 -13.07
N ASN A 215 -29.77 -6.07 -13.05
CA ASN A 215 -28.37 -6.41 -13.28
C ASN A 215 -27.43 -5.85 -12.22
N ILE A 216 -26.31 -6.57 -12.02
CA ILE A 216 -25.23 -6.12 -11.13
C ILE A 216 -24.24 -5.31 -11.94
N ILE A 217 -24.01 -4.07 -11.53
CA ILE A 217 -22.99 -3.21 -12.12
C ILE A 217 -21.74 -3.29 -11.26
N LEU A 218 -20.63 -3.73 -11.89
CA LEU A 218 -19.30 -3.76 -11.30
C LEU A 218 -18.39 -2.74 -11.99
N LYS A 219 -17.88 -1.77 -11.23
CA LYS A 219 -16.84 -0.84 -11.68
C LYS A 219 -15.63 -0.93 -10.77
N LYS A 220 -14.43 -1.01 -11.34
CA LYS A 220 -13.18 -1.10 -10.59
C LYS A 220 -12.86 0.25 -9.93
N VAL A 221 -12.61 0.21 -8.62
CA VAL A 221 -12.22 1.37 -7.79
C VAL A 221 -10.82 1.21 -7.19
N GLY A 222 -10.29 -0.02 -7.15
CA GLY A 222 -8.94 -0.31 -6.71
C GLY A 222 -8.34 -1.48 -7.49
N GLY A 223 -7.11 -1.34 -7.95
CA GLY A 223 -6.36 -2.42 -8.60
C GLY A 223 -5.32 -3.01 -7.66
N ASN A 224 -5.32 -4.33 -7.50
CA ASN A 224 -4.35 -5.00 -6.65
C ASN A 224 -3.25 -5.68 -7.47
N ALA A 225 -2.07 -5.73 -6.88
CA ALA A 225 -0.97 -6.56 -7.34
C ALA A 225 -0.22 -7.15 -6.14
N GLN A 226 0.45 -8.27 -6.38
CA GLN A 226 0.92 -9.15 -5.31
C GLN A 226 2.26 -9.78 -5.63
N SER A 227 3.02 -10.09 -4.59
CA SER A 227 4.24 -10.89 -4.65
C SER A 227 4.30 -11.85 -3.46
N PHE A 228 4.83 -13.05 -3.68
CA PHE A 228 4.94 -14.09 -2.68
C PHE A 228 6.38 -14.55 -2.57
N ALA A 229 6.85 -14.68 -1.35
CA ALA A 229 8.12 -15.28 -1.00
C ALA A 229 7.90 -16.36 0.06
N ARG A 230 8.97 -17.05 0.45
CA ARG A 230 8.92 -18.19 1.38
C ARG A 230 8.23 -17.84 2.70
N ASN A 231 8.57 -16.69 3.27
CA ASN A 231 8.13 -16.28 4.61
C ASN A 231 7.12 -15.13 4.59
N TYR A 232 7.02 -14.40 3.47
CA TYR A 232 6.25 -13.17 3.35
C TYR A 232 5.38 -13.16 2.10
N PHE A 233 4.34 -12.34 2.16
CA PHE A 233 3.61 -11.88 1.00
C PHE A 233 3.55 -10.35 0.99
N LEU A 234 3.34 -9.81 -0.19
CA LEU A 234 3.06 -8.41 -0.43
C LEU A 234 1.76 -8.28 -1.20
N HIS A 235 0.90 -7.38 -0.75
CA HIS A 235 -0.34 -6.99 -1.42
C HIS A 235 -0.40 -5.47 -1.45
N HIS A 236 -0.34 -4.88 -2.63
CA HIS A 236 -0.52 -3.44 -2.77
C HIS A 236 -1.72 -3.11 -3.64
N THR A 237 -2.38 -2.02 -3.28
CA THR A 237 -3.60 -1.54 -3.89
C THR A 237 -3.39 -0.12 -4.37
N SER A 238 -3.81 0.15 -5.60
CA SER A 238 -3.95 1.50 -6.13
C SER A 238 -5.42 1.88 -6.17
N TYR A 239 -5.87 2.66 -5.19
CA TYR A 239 -7.24 3.20 -5.16
C TYR A 239 -7.35 4.43 -6.05
N ILE A 240 -8.37 4.45 -6.91
CA ILE A 240 -8.63 5.54 -7.84
C ILE A 240 -9.41 6.62 -7.08
N TRP A 241 -8.75 7.68 -6.65
CA TRP A 241 -9.40 8.78 -5.94
C TRP A 241 -10.22 9.67 -6.89
N THR A 242 -9.66 9.98 -8.05
CA THR A 242 -10.33 10.70 -9.14
C THR A 242 -9.99 10.08 -10.49
N CYS A 243 -10.91 10.16 -11.44
CA CYS A 243 -10.73 9.56 -12.76
C CYS A 243 -10.45 10.63 -13.82
N ASN A 244 -9.22 10.68 -14.35
CA ASN A 244 -8.90 11.46 -15.54
C ASN A 244 -9.01 10.57 -16.79
N TYR A 245 -10.24 10.31 -17.24
CA TYR A 245 -10.49 9.39 -18.36
C TYR A 245 -9.87 9.86 -19.69
N ASN A 246 -9.88 11.17 -19.94
CA ASN A 246 -9.38 11.74 -21.20
C ASN A 246 -7.89 11.45 -21.36
N GLU A 247 -7.07 11.88 -20.39
CA GLU A 247 -5.62 11.66 -20.41
C GLU A 247 -5.29 10.15 -20.38
N MET A 248 -6.00 9.37 -19.57
CA MET A 248 -5.82 7.91 -19.52
C MET A 248 -6.10 7.24 -20.88
N ASN A 249 -7.08 7.71 -21.65
CA ASN A 249 -7.39 7.20 -22.99
C ASN A 249 -6.35 7.61 -24.05
N HIS A 250 -5.55 8.66 -23.81
CA HIS A 250 -4.40 9.00 -24.64
C HIS A 250 -3.20 8.11 -24.32
N ILE A 251 -3.01 7.77 -23.05
CA ILE A 251 -1.82 7.04 -22.58
C ILE A 251 -1.96 5.53 -22.68
N LEU A 252 -3.08 4.96 -22.23
CA LEU A 252 -3.24 3.52 -22.06
C LEU A 252 -4.08 2.90 -23.18
N LEU A 253 -3.62 1.72 -23.64
CA LEU A 253 -4.42 0.83 -24.46
C LEU A 253 -5.45 0.09 -23.60
N ASN A 254 -6.54 -0.34 -24.24
CA ASN A 254 -7.42 -1.33 -23.63
C ASN A 254 -6.67 -2.67 -23.61
N PRO A 255 -6.37 -3.24 -22.43
CA PRO A 255 -5.45 -4.37 -22.34
C PRO A 255 -6.02 -5.62 -23.02
N TYR A 256 -5.19 -6.30 -23.81
CA TYR A 256 -5.57 -7.56 -24.45
C TYR A 256 -5.90 -8.63 -23.40
N LYS A 257 -5.02 -8.78 -22.39
CA LYS A 257 -5.27 -9.60 -21.19
C LYS A 257 -6.03 -8.76 -20.15
N GLN A 258 -7.29 -9.08 -19.95
CA GLN A 258 -8.18 -8.38 -19.02
C GLN A 258 -9.09 -9.35 -18.27
N PRO A 259 -9.59 -9.00 -17.07
CA PRO A 259 -10.55 -9.86 -16.37
C PRO A 259 -11.86 -9.94 -17.16
N ILE A 260 -12.54 -11.09 -17.07
CA ILE A 260 -13.74 -11.38 -17.87
C ILE A 260 -14.81 -10.31 -17.62
N TYR A 261 -15.00 -9.92 -16.35
CA TYR A 261 -16.00 -8.91 -15.98
C TYR A 261 -15.69 -7.50 -16.51
N ARG A 262 -14.47 -7.20 -16.98
CA ARG A 262 -14.21 -5.95 -17.71
C ARG A 262 -15.03 -5.91 -19.00
N ASN A 263 -15.25 -7.06 -19.63
CA ASN A 263 -16.06 -7.22 -20.83
C ASN A 263 -15.69 -6.20 -21.93
N LYS A 264 -14.39 -6.01 -22.17
CA LYS A 264 -13.83 -5.06 -23.15
C LYS A 264 -14.28 -3.61 -22.99
N ARG A 265 -14.92 -3.24 -21.87
CA ARG A 265 -15.36 -1.86 -21.60
C ARG A 265 -14.18 -0.89 -21.67
N LYS A 266 -14.43 0.29 -22.25
CA LYS A 266 -13.50 1.42 -22.21
C LYS A 266 -13.27 1.84 -20.75
N HIS A 267 -12.13 2.51 -20.48
CA HIS A 267 -11.75 2.95 -19.14
C HIS A 267 -12.88 3.71 -18.42
N GLN A 268 -13.56 4.62 -19.11
CA GLN A 268 -14.69 5.41 -18.58
C GLN A 268 -15.91 4.60 -18.11
N HIS A 269 -16.12 3.39 -18.66
CA HIS A 269 -17.24 2.53 -18.30
C HIS A 269 -16.84 1.42 -17.32
N PHE A 270 -15.53 1.18 -17.15
CA PHE A 270 -14.99 0.14 -16.30
C PHE A 270 -14.49 0.66 -14.95
N LEU A 271 -13.83 1.81 -14.95
CA LEU A 271 -13.25 2.41 -13.74
C LEU A 271 -14.25 3.33 -13.05
N GLN A 272 -14.06 3.53 -11.75
CA GLN A 272 -14.83 4.46 -10.94
C GLN A 272 -13.98 5.00 -9.80
N SER A 273 -14.32 6.20 -9.31
CA SER A 273 -13.72 6.76 -8.10
C SER A 273 -14.12 5.98 -6.85
N ILE A 274 -13.14 5.67 -6.00
CA ILE A 274 -13.34 5.06 -4.68
C ILE A 274 -14.23 5.91 -3.78
N LYS A 275 -14.37 7.22 -4.02
CA LYS A 275 -15.22 8.13 -3.22
C LYS A 275 -16.66 7.64 -3.12
N LEU A 276 -17.19 6.98 -4.16
CA LEU A 276 -18.55 6.41 -4.13
C LEU A 276 -18.70 5.22 -3.18
N CYS A 277 -17.59 4.59 -2.81
CA CYS A 277 -17.53 3.47 -1.88
C CYS A 277 -17.22 3.89 -0.44
N LEU A 278 -16.82 5.14 -0.20
CA LEU A 278 -16.38 5.58 1.13
C LEU A 278 -17.55 5.80 2.09
N HIS A 279 -17.28 5.66 3.38
CA HIS A 279 -18.18 6.16 4.42
C HIS A 279 -18.34 7.69 4.27
N LYS A 280 -19.53 8.22 4.55
CA LYS A 280 -19.89 9.64 4.34
C LYS A 280 -18.96 10.65 5.04
N ASP A 281 -18.29 10.23 6.12
CA ASP A 281 -17.37 11.08 6.87
C ASP A 281 -15.96 11.12 6.26
N ILE A 282 -15.72 10.48 5.11
CA ILE A 282 -14.41 10.40 4.45
C ILE A 282 -14.48 11.08 3.09
N TYR A 283 -13.91 12.28 3.01
CA TYR A 283 -13.91 13.10 1.81
C TYR A 283 -12.50 13.44 1.29
N THR A 284 -11.45 13.24 2.10
CA THR A 284 -10.04 13.38 1.68
C THR A 284 -9.24 12.08 1.89
N PRO A 285 -8.14 11.86 1.14
CA PRO A 285 -7.27 10.71 1.35
C PRO A 285 -6.65 10.72 2.75
N ASN A 286 -6.35 11.90 3.30
CA ASN A 286 -5.82 12.04 4.65
C ASN A 286 -6.80 11.54 5.72
N ILE A 287 -8.10 11.84 5.59
CA ILE A 287 -9.13 11.31 6.50
C ILE A 287 -9.25 9.78 6.34
N PHE A 288 -9.15 9.28 5.10
CA PHE A 288 -9.13 7.83 4.87
C PHE A 288 -7.96 7.17 5.60
N ILE A 289 -6.74 7.71 5.46
CA ILE A 289 -5.54 7.19 6.13
C ILE A 289 -5.72 7.20 7.65
N GLN A 290 -6.25 8.29 8.23
CA GLN A 290 -6.52 8.38 9.66
C GLN A 290 -7.49 7.30 10.15
N LYS A 291 -8.58 7.06 9.41
CA LYS A 291 -9.53 5.99 9.75
C LYS A 291 -8.95 4.59 9.51
N LEU A 292 -8.08 4.42 8.50
CA LEU A 292 -7.41 3.16 8.23
C LEU A 292 -6.47 2.81 9.40
N ILE A 293 -5.72 3.78 9.93
CA ILE A 293 -4.87 3.60 11.12
C ILE A 293 -5.72 3.16 12.32
N LYS A 294 -6.84 3.86 12.60
CA LYS A 294 -7.78 3.48 13.67
C LYS A 294 -8.27 2.04 13.52
N HIS A 295 -8.62 1.65 12.29
CA HIS A 295 -9.12 0.32 12.01
C HIS A 295 -8.02 -0.76 12.15
N ILE A 296 -6.80 -0.50 11.68
CA ILE A 296 -5.65 -1.41 11.87
C ILE A 296 -5.37 -1.59 13.37
N LYS A 297 -5.42 -0.52 14.18
CA LYS A 297 -5.24 -0.64 15.63
C LYS A 297 -6.32 -1.53 16.26
N TYR A 298 -7.57 -1.38 15.83
CA TYR A 298 -8.66 -2.27 16.25
C TYR A 298 -8.39 -3.73 15.88
N ILE A 299 -7.97 -4.01 14.65
CA ILE A 299 -7.62 -5.36 14.18
C ILE A 299 -6.50 -5.97 15.03
N ILE A 300 -5.43 -5.21 15.31
CA ILE A 300 -4.31 -5.66 16.13
C ILE A 300 -4.75 -5.95 17.57
N ASN A 301 -5.56 -5.08 18.17
CA ASN A 301 -6.10 -5.31 19.51
C ASN A 301 -6.99 -6.56 19.57
N TYR A 302 -7.88 -6.74 18.58
CA TYR A 302 -8.72 -7.94 18.47
C TYR A 302 -7.86 -9.21 18.32
N LYS A 303 -6.80 -9.16 17.50
CA LYS A 303 -5.87 -10.26 17.33
C LYS A 303 -5.17 -10.61 18.65
N ASN A 304 -4.65 -9.62 19.35
CA ASN A 304 -3.96 -9.78 20.63
C ASN A 304 -4.86 -10.35 21.74
N SER A 305 -6.16 -10.01 21.73
CA SER A 305 -7.13 -10.57 22.68
C SER A 305 -7.47 -12.03 22.42
N ASN A 306 -7.28 -12.51 21.18
CA ASN A 306 -7.62 -13.88 20.77
C ASN A 306 -6.41 -14.80 20.63
N ASP A 307 -5.18 -14.29 20.75
CA ASP A 307 -3.94 -15.06 20.60
C ASP A 307 -3.08 -14.95 21.86
N GLN A 308 -2.80 -16.09 22.50
CA GLN A 308 -2.04 -16.13 23.76
C GLN A 308 -0.52 -16.09 23.53
N TYR A 309 -0.05 -16.40 22.32
CA TYR A 309 1.37 -16.67 22.03
C TYR A 309 2.04 -15.62 21.14
N ASP A 310 1.30 -15.02 20.19
CA ASP A 310 1.80 -13.98 19.30
C ASP A 310 1.16 -12.63 19.58
N TYR A 311 1.93 -11.72 20.17
CA TYR A 311 1.46 -10.36 20.46
C TYR A 311 2.00 -9.38 19.41
N TRP A 312 1.14 -8.55 18.84
CA TRP A 312 1.46 -7.58 17.79
C TRP A 312 1.37 -6.14 18.31
N PHE A 313 2.40 -5.35 18.03
CA PHE A 313 2.42 -3.90 18.28
C PHE A 313 2.24 -3.15 16.97
N LEU A 314 1.42 -2.10 16.96
CA LEU A 314 1.28 -1.18 15.84
C LEU A 314 2.16 0.05 16.09
N ASN A 315 3.25 0.16 15.34
CA ASN A 315 4.24 1.22 15.53
C ASN A 315 4.27 2.15 14.33
N LYS A 316 4.58 3.43 14.53
CA LYS A 316 4.76 4.39 13.42
C LYS A 316 6.23 4.70 13.20
N ILE A 317 6.68 4.76 11.94
CA ILE A 317 7.97 5.35 11.57
C ILE A 317 7.71 6.72 10.95
N ILE A 318 8.35 7.75 11.50
CA ILE A 318 8.28 9.14 11.03
C ILE A 318 9.67 9.53 10.54
N PHE A 319 9.76 9.99 9.29
CA PHE A 319 11.01 10.52 8.74
C PHE A 319 11.06 12.05 8.86
N LYS A 320 12.08 12.57 9.55
CA LYS A 320 12.18 13.97 10.06
C LYS A 320 12.14 15.09 9.01
N ASN A 321 12.35 14.79 7.73
CA ASN A 321 12.34 15.76 6.61
C ASN A 321 11.25 15.46 5.56
N ILE A 322 10.44 14.42 5.82
CA ILE A 322 9.38 13.95 4.93
C ILE A 322 8.03 14.25 5.56
N ASN A 323 7.93 14.19 6.89
CA ASN A 323 6.66 14.23 7.61
C ASN A 323 6.45 15.51 8.45
N ASP A 324 7.04 16.62 8.02
CA ASP A 324 7.22 17.88 8.78
C ASP A 324 5.92 18.53 9.30
N HIS A 325 4.77 18.16 8.75
CA HIS A 325 3.46 18.74 9.09
C HIS A 325 2.44 17.74 9.66
N ILE A 326 2.85 16.50 9.96
CA ILE A 326 1.89 15.54 10.49
C ILE A 326 1.69 15.81 11.98
N THR A 327 0.51 16.30 12.35
CA THR A 327 0.01 16.28 13.73
C THR A 327 0.17 14.85 14.24
N ILE A 328 1.07 14.64 15.19
CA ILE A 328 1.41 13.31 15.71
C ILE A 328 0.21 12.83 16.51
N ASN A 329 -0.76 12.20 15.84
CA ASN A 329 -1.85 11.54 16.54
C ASN A 329 -1.32 10.21 17.08
N SER A 330 -0.73 10.28 18.27
CA SER A 330 -0.05 9.14 18.92
C SER A 330 -1.00 8.13 19.53
N GLU A 331 -2.29 8.47 19.65
CA GLU A 331 -3.27 7.65 20.37
C GLU A 331 -3.46 6.25 19.79
N HIS A 332 -3.15 6.05 18.49
CA HIS A 332 -3.38 4.78 17.80
C HIS A 332 -2.13 3.92 17.63
N PHE A 333 -0.97 4.39 18.06
CA PHE A 333 0.30 3.67 17.93
C PHE A 333 0.84 3.29 19.31
N ASP A 334 1.37 2.08 19.43
CA ASP A 334 2.01 1.61 20.65
C ASP A 334 3.37 2.30 20.86
N ASP A 335 4.13 2.50 19.76
CA ASP A 335 5.36 3.28 19.76
C ASP A 335 5.47 4.15 18.49
N ILE A 336 6.16 5.28 18.62
CA ILE A 336 6.52 6.16 17.51
C ILE A 336 8.04 6.30 17.42
N TYR A 337 8.54 5.95 16.25
CA TYR A 337 9.94 5.99 15.91
C TYR A 337 10.23 7.16 14.98
N LEU A 338 11.22 7.96 15.35
CA LEU A 338 11.81 8.96 14.50
C LEU A 338 13.01 8.37 13.77
N SER A 339 13.04 8.57 12.46
CA SER A 339 14.17 8.22 11.63
C SER A 339 14.59 9.40 10.77
N ASP A 340 15.85 9.40 10.39
CA ASP A 340 16.36 10.24 9.30
C ASP A 340 16.18 9.54 7.95
N ILE A 341 16.27 10.31 6.86
CA ILE A 341 16.33 9.84 5.47
C ILE A 341 17.47 8.84 5.27
N ASN A 342 18.58 9.00 5.99
CA ASN A 342 19.72 8.09 5.98
C ASN A 342 19.33 6.62 6.23
N LEU A 343 18.28 6.35 7.03
CA LEU A 343 17.82 4.98 7.24
C LEU A 343 17.21 4.36 5.98
N LEU A 344 16.46 5.15 5.21
CA LEU A 344 15.89 4.71 3.94
C LEU A 344 16.99 4.42 2.92
N GLN A 345 18.00 5.31 2.86
CA GLN A 345 19.19 5.09 2.05
C GLN A 345 19.90 3.80 2.46
N ASN A 346 20.07 3.57 3.75
CA ASN A 346 20.70 2.33 4.26
C ASN A 346 19.88 1.08 3.91
N ILE A 347 18.54 1.13 4.02
CA ILE A 347 17.65 0.03 3.62
C ILE A 347 17.82 -0.28 2.14
N PHE A 348 17.76 0.75 1.30
CA PHE A 348 17.90 0.60 -0.14
C PHE A 348 19.29 0.10 -0.53
N ASN A 349 20.36 0.70 0.00
CA ASN A 349 21.74 0.31 -0.29
C ASN A 349 22.06 -1.09 0.21
N TYR A 350 21.56 -1.48 1.39
CA TYR A 350 21.71 -2.84 1.88
C TYR A 350 21.03 -3.85 0.96
N TYR A 351 19.83 -3.55 0.46
CA TYR A 351 19.16 -4.39 -0.51
C TYR A 351 19.89 -4.43 -1.86
N ASN A 352 20.29 -3.28 -2.40
CA ASN A 352 20.83 -3.18 -3.76
C ASN A 352 22.28 -3.65 -3.88
N ASN A 353 23.08 -3.50 -2.82
CA ASN A 353 24.54 -3.76 -2.88
C ASN A 353 24.96 -5.04 -2.14
N SER A 354 24.06 -5.69 -1.38
CA SER A 354 24.39 -6.95 -0.71
C SER A 354 24.35 -8.13 -1.68
N ASN A 355 25.39 -8.97 -1.61
CA ASN A 355 25.48 -10.22 -2.38
C ASN A 355 24.29 -11.16 -2.14
N ILE A 356 23.60 -11.05 -0.98
CA ILE A 356 22.43 -11.85 -0.62
C ILE A 356 21.28 -11.64 -1.62
N PHE A 357 21.14 -10.43 -2.16
CA PHE A 357 20.02 -10.04 -3.02
C PHE A 357 20.42 -9.84 -4.48
N ASN A 358 21.57 -10.39 -4.88
CA ASN A 358 22.07 -10.24 -6.23
C ASN A 358 21.01 -10.67 -7.27
N ASN A 359 20.80 -9.85 -8.28
CA ASN A 359 19.79 -10.04 -9.34
C ASN A 359 18.32 -10.15 -8.85
N MET A 360 18.00 -9.81 -7.61
CA MET A 360 16.61 -9.86 -7.12
C MET A 360 15.81 -8.60 -7.46
N ARG A 361 16.47 -7.50 -7.82
CA ARG A 361 15.85 -6.20 -8.09
C ARG A 361 15.10 -6.20 -9.40
N SER A 362 13.79 -5.98 -9.31
CA SER A 362 12.86 -6.01 -10.43
C SER A 362 12.10 -4.68 -10.63
N THR A 363 12.26 -3.72 -9.72
CA THR A 363 11.76 -2.34 -9.90
C THR A 363 12.82 -1.46 -10.56
N TYR A 364 12.47 -0.87 -11.70
CA TYR A 364 13.36 -0.01 -12.47
C TYR A 364 12.59 0.89 -13.43
N PHE A 365 13.21 2.01 -13.83
CA PHE A 365 12.69 2.85 -14.90
C PHE A 365 12.91 2.23 -16.28
N LEU A 366 12.01 2.55 -17.20
CA LEU A 366 12.12 2.23 -18.61
C LEU A 366 12.35 3.51 -19.41
N ASP A 367 13.11 3.46 -20.50
CA ASP A 367 13.02 4.48 -21.53
C ASP A 367 11.76 4.29 -22.40
N HIS A 368 11.60 5.19 -23.38
CA HIS A 368 10.49 5.18 -24.33
C HIS A 368 10.48 3.96 -25.28
N GLU A 369 11.60 3.23 -25.39
CA GLU A 369 11.72 1.99 -26.17
C GLU A 369 11.48 0.74 -25.31
N GLY A 370 11.35 0.89 -23.99
CA GLY A 370 11.10 -0.19 -23.05
C GLY A 370 12.36 -0.87 -22.53
N LYS A 371 13.53 -0.22 -22.67
CA LYS A 371 14.80 -0.69 -22.11
C LYS A 371 14.96 -0.17 -20.68
N LYS A 372 15.60 -0.96 -19.83
CA LYS A 372 15.95 -0.57 -18.46
C LYS A 372 16.93 0.60 -18.48
N VAL A 373 16.66 1.63 -17.69
CA VAL A 373 17.53 2.81 -17.53
C VAL A 373 17.90 3.04 -16.06
N SER A 374 18.81 4.00 -15.84
CA SER A 374 19.31 4.36 -14.50
C SER A 374 18.22 4.97 -13.60
N ASP A 375 18.48 4.96 -12.30
CA ASP A 375 17.57 5.51 -11.28
C ASP A 375 17.41 7.04 -11.35
N THR A 376 18.31 7.72 -12.05
CA THR A 376 18.29 9.17 -12.25
C THR A 376 17.73 9.59 -13.61
N TYR A 377 17.26 8.65 -14.44
CA TYR A 377 16.88 8.93 -15.84
C TYR A 377 15.77 9.99 -16.00
N TYR A 378 14.75 9.95 -15.13
CA TYR A 378 13.61 10.88 -15.19
C TYR A 378 13.77 12.12 -14.29
N ASP A 379 14.95 12.32 -13.69
CA ASP A 379 15.26 13.42 -12.75
C ASP A 379 14.13 13.70 -11.73
N ILE A 380 13.57 12.62 -11.19
CA ILE A 380 12.50 12.74 -10.21
C ILE A 380 13.06 13.27 -8.89
N PRO A 381 12.26 13.98 -8.09
CA PRO A 381 12.61 14.29 -6.72
C PRO A 381 12.83 12.99 -5.95
N THR A 382 13.98 12.86 -5.31
CA THR A 382 14.30 11.69 -4.50
C THR A 382 14.68 12.08 -3.07
N PHE A 383 14.22 11.27 -2.13
CA PHE A 383 14.61 11.32 -0.74
C PHE A 383 15.82 10.43 -0.48
N PHE A 384 15.88 9.22 -1.05
CA PHE A 384 16.89 8.22 -0.67
C PHE A 384 17.74 7.62 -1.80
N ILE A 385 17.60 8.08 -3.04
CA ILE A 385 18.29 7.49 -4.21
C ILE A 385 19.62 8.20 -4.54
N LYS A 386 20.07 9.14 -3.69
CA LYS A 386 21.27 9.96 -3.94
C LYS A 386 22.58 9.18 -3.99
#